data_AF-A0A7Y9GC76-F1
#
_entry.id   AF-A0A7Y9GC76-F1
#
_cell.length_a   1.000
_cell.length_b   1.000
_cell.length_c   1.000
_cell.angle_alpha   90.00
_cell.angle_beta   90.00
_cell.angle_gamma   90.00
#
_symmetry.space_group_name_H-M   'P 1'
#
loop_
_entity.id
_entity.type
_entity.pdbx_description
1 polymer ?
#
loop_
_entity_poly.entity_id
_entity_poly.type
_entity_poly.pdbx_seq_one_letter_code
_entity_poly.pdbx_strand_id
1 'polypeptide(L)'
;MSERMSDGERHALGMRTRREVLGDAHVDRAEARKDGFTADFQDLITRYAWGEVWSRPGLDRRTRSCITLTAMVAGGHLDELAMHVRAALRNGLTPDEIGEVLLQTAIYCGVPAANSAFAVAQRVLTEQE
;
A
#
# COMPACT_ATOMS: atom_id res chain seq x y z
N MET A 1 -18.21 -16.32 -19.63
CA MET A 1 -18.48 -14.94 -19.14
C MET A 1 -18.30 -14.98 -17.65
N SER A 2 -17.22 -14.41 -17.10
CA SER A 2 -17.05 -14.32 -15.65
C SER A 2 -18.18 -13.45 -15.11
N GLU A 3 -18.97 -13.97 -14.19
CA GLU A 3 -20.01 -13.21 -13.50
C GLU A 3 -19.35 -12.00 -12.83
N ARG A 4 -19.89 -10.80 -13.08
CA ARG A 4 -19.34 -9.55 -12.58
C ARG A 4 -19.72 -9.45 -11.10
N MET A 5 -18.73 -9.43 -10.20
CA MET A 5 -18.97 -9.18 -8.77
C MET A 5 -19.81 -7.93 -8.56
N SER A 6 -20.76 -8.00 -7.64
CA SER A 6 -21.51 -6.84 -7.15
C SER A 6 -20.61 -5.91 -6.33
N ASP A 7 -21.07 -4.68 -6.11
CA ASP A 7 -20.30 -3.70 -5.34
C ASP A 7 -20.20 -4.07 -3.85
N GLY A 8 -21.22 -4.74 -3.30
CA GLY A 8 -21.15 -5.29 -1.94
C GLY A 8 -20.10 -6.39 -1.81
N GLU A 9 -20.01 -7.29 -2.80
CA GLU A 9 -18.98 -8.34 -2.82
C GLU A 9 -17.57 -7.75 -3.00
N ARG A 10 -17.41 -6.74 -3.89
CA ARG A 10 -16.16 -6.00 -4.03
C ARG A 10 -15.75 -5.35 -2.72
N HIS A 11 -16.68 -4.70 -2.02
CA HIS A 11 -16.38 -4.04 -0.76
C HIS A 11 -15.94 -5.07 0.30
N ALA A 12 -16.65 -6.19 0.43
CA ALA A 12 -16.30 -7.25 1.37
C ALA A 12 -14.92 -7.87 1.07
N LEU A 13 -14.62 -8.16 -0.20
CA LEU A 13 -13.31 -8.64 -0.62
C LEU A 13 -12.21 -7.59 -0.37
N GLY A 14 -12.53 -6.33 -0.68
CA GLY A 14 -11.66 -5.19 -0.46
C GLY A 14 -11.29 -5.02 1.00
N MET A 15 -12.25 -5.14 1.92
CA MET A 15 -11.93 -5.06 3.34
C MET A 15 -11.01 -6.19 3.82
N ARG A 16 -11.23 -7.43 3.36
CA ARG A 16 -10.30 -8.53 3.68
C ARG A 16 -8.90 -8.25 3.15
N THR A 17 -8.80 -7.90 1.87
CA THR A 17 -7.52 -7.58 1.21
C THR A 17 -6.82 -6.40 1.89
N ARG A 18 -7.54 -5.34 2.24
CA ARG A 18 -6.99 -4.15 2.91
C ARG A 18 -6.39 -4.52 4.27
N ARG A 19 -7.06 -5.41 5.04
CA ARG A 19 -6.57 -5.90 6.33
C ARG A 19 -5.34 -6.79 6.19
N GLU A 20 -5.35 -7.70 5.22
CA GLU A 20 -4.18 -8.54 4.91
C GLU A 20 -2.95 -7.70 4.56
N VAL A 21 -3.12 -6.61 3.80
CA VAL A 21 -2.01 -5.77 3.34
C VAL A 21 -1.60 -4.73 4.39
N LEU A 22 -2.54 -3.95 4.94
CA LEU A 22 -2.25 -2.84 5.84
C LEU A 22 -2.24 -3.21 7.33
N GLY A 23 -2.81 -4.36 7.69
CA GLY A 23 -2.96 -4.84 9.06
C GLY A 23 -4.23 -4.32 9.74
N ASP A 24 -4.82 -5.16 10.59
CA ASP A 24 -6.09 -4.85 11.27
C ASP A 24 -6.04 -3.55 12.07
N ALA A 25 -5.01 -3.35 12.88
CA ALA A 25 -4.89 -2.14 13.71
C ALA A 25 -4.86 -0.84 12.88
N HIS A 26 -4.28 -0.86 11.67
CA HIS A 26 -4.32 0.31 10.79
C HIS A 26 -5.74 0.54 10.28
N VAL A 27 -6.37 -0.52 9.78
CA VAL A 27 -7.71 -0.48 9.21
C VAL A 27 -8.75 -0.05 10.25
N ASP A 28 -8.70 -0.60 11.46
CA ASP A 28 -9.63 -0.26 12.53
C ASP A 28 -9.52 1.22 12.91
N ARG A 29 -8.29 1.76 12.99
CA ARG A 29 -8.07 3.20 13.20
C ARG A 29 -8.62 4.06 12.05
N ALA A 30 -8.51 3.59 10.81
CA ALA A 30 -9.05 4.31 9.66
C ALA A 30 -10.58 4.31 9.66
N GLU A 31 -11.22 3.19 9.94
CA GLU A 31 -12.68 3.09 10.05
C GLU A 31 -13.24 3.90 11.23
N ALA A 32 -12.55 3.90 12.38
CA ALA A 32 -12.97 4.68 13.55
C ALA A 32 -12.89 6.21 13.32
N ARG A 33 -12.03 6.67 12.40
CA ARG A 33 -11.92 8.09 12.01
C ARG A 33 -12.82 8.47 10.84
N LYS A 34 -13.49 7.50 10.21
CA LYS A 34 -14.38 7.76 9.08
C LYS A 34 -15.57 8.58 9.57
N ASP A 35 -15.87 9.63 8.83
CA ASP A 35 -16.99 10.53 9.08
C ASP A 35 -17.80 10.73 7.79
N GLY A 36 -18.85 11.56 7.84
CA GLY A 36 -19.69 11.83 6.67
C GLY A 36 -18.93 12.48 5.51
N PHE A 37 -17.82 13.17 5.77
CA PHE A 37 -17.01 13.81 4.73
C PHE A 37 -16.13 12.80 3.98
N THR A 38 -15.60 11.81 4.70
CA THR A 38 -14.66 10.82 4.15
C THR A 38 -15.31 9.50 3.76
N ALA A 39 -16.57 9.26 4.11
CA ALA A 39 -17.25 7.99 3.93
C ALA A 39 -17.22 7.47 2.47
N ASP A 40 -17.63 8.30 1.52
CA ASP A 40 -17.70 7.91 0.11
C ASP A 40 -16.31 7.62 -0.48
N PHE A 41 -15.30 8.36 -0.03
CA PHE A 41 -13.92 8.13 -0.44
C PHE A 41 -13.39 6.81 0.13
N GLN A 42 -13.65 6.51 1.41
CA GLN A 42 -13.25 5.24 2.03
C GLN A 42 -13.95 4.04 1.37
N ASP A 43 -15.23 4.17 1.03
CA ASP A 43 -15.96 3.13 0.27
C ASP A 43 -15.32 2.92 -1.12
N LEU A 44 -15.08 4.00 -1.87
CA LEU A 44 -14.48 3.96 -3.19
C LEU A 44 -13.13 3.24 -3.17
N ILE A 45 -12.21 3.64 -2.29
CA ILE A 45 -10.88 3.01 -2.23
C ILE A 45 -10.97 1.56 -1.73
N THR A 46 -11.90 1.25 -0.82
CA THR A 46 -12.15 -0.13 -0.36
C THR A 46 -12.56 -1.03 -1.51
N ARG A 47 -13.53 -0.60 -2.32
CA ARG A 47 -13.99 -1.39 -3.48
C ARG A 47 -12.93 -1.50 -4.57
N TYR A 48 -12.28 -0.40 -4.95
CA TYR A 48 -11.44 -0.38 -6.16
C TYR A 48 -9.97 -0.67 -5.90
N ALA A 49 -9.34 -0.01 -4.92
CA ALA A 49 -7.94 -0.31 -4.65
C ALA A 49 -7.82 -1.76 -4.15
N TRP A 50 -8.61 -2.10 -3.13
CA TRP A 50 -8.46 -3.37 -2.42
C TRP A 50 -9.31 -4.50 -3.02
N GLY A 51 -10.57 -4.20 -3.36
CA GLY A 51 -11.52 -5.19 -3.89
C GLY A 51 -11.32 -5.54 -5.36
N GLU A 52 -10.66 -4.68 -6.14
CA GLU A 52 -10.39 -4.89 -7.55
C GLU A 52 -8.89 -4.99 -7.86
N VAL A 53 -8.09 -3.96 -7.64
CA VAL A 53 -6.71 -3.94 -8.16
C VAL A 53 -5.79 -4.89 -7.39
N TRP A 54 -5.82 -4.82 -6.07
CA TRP A 54 -4.94 -5.59 -5.19
C TRP A 54 -5.37 -7.06 -5.05
N SER A 55 -6.65 -7.36 -5.21
CA SER A 55 -7.21 -8.72 -5.14
C SER A 55 -7.06 -9.53 -6.43
N ARG A 56 -6.73 -8.88 -7.56
CA ARG A 56 -6.64 -9.53 -8.86
C ARG A 56 -5.52 -10.57 -8.93
N PRO A 57 -5.75 -11.69 -9.65
CA PRO A 57 -4.67 -12.61 -10.00
C PRO A 57 -3.69 -11.95 -10.99
N GLY A 58 -2.48 -12.51 -11.08
CA GLY A 58 -1.46 -12.11 -12.07
C GLY A 58 -0.17 -11.60 -11.45
N LEU A 59 -0.26 -10.72 -10.44
CA LEU A 59 0.89 -10.29 -9.65
C LEU A 59 0.68 -10.63 -8.18
N ASP A 60 1.71 -11.19 -7.55
CA ASP A 60 1.72 -11.47 -6.13
C ASP A 60 1.79 -10.18 -5.29
N ARG A 61 1.55 -10.32 -3.98
CA ARG A 61 1.52 -9.18 -3.04
C ARG A 61 2.88 -8.48 -2.94
N ARG A 62 3.98 -9.26 -3.00
CA ARG A 62 5.35 -8.75 -2.93
C ARG A 62 5.63 -7.82 -4.12
N THR A 63 5.37 -8.27 -5.34
CA THR A 63 5.59 -7.48 -6.56
C THR A 63 4.71 -6.23 -6.58
N ARG A 64 3.45 -6.33 -6.16
CA ARG A 64 2.56 -5.16 -6.04
C ARG A 64 3.11 -4.14 -5.04
N SER A 65 3.62 -4.58 -3.91
CA SER A 65 4.29 -3.70 -2.96
C SER A 65 5.50 -2.98 -3.58
N CYS A 66 6.36 -3.67 -4.33
CA CYS A 66 7.47 -3.02 -5.04
C CYS A 66 6.98 -1.88 -5.95
N ILE A 67 5.94 -2.15 -6.76
CA ILE A 67 5.36 -1.17 -7.69
C ILE A 67 4.76 0.01 -6.92
N THR A 68 4.01 -0.25 -5.85
CA THR A 68 3.40 0.80 -5.03
C THR A 68 4.45 1.68 -4.35
N LEU A 69 5.51 1.09 -3.79
CA LEU A 69 6.61 1.86 -3.21
C LEU A 69 7.23 2.80 -4.25
N THR A 70 7.58 2.29 -5.43
CA THR A 70 8.11 3.11 -6.54
C THR A 70 7.14 4.22 -6.93
N ALA A 71 5.84 3.94 -7.01
CA ALA A 71 4.83 4.95 -7.36
C ALA A 71 4.70 6.04 -6.30
N MET A 72 4.77 5.70 -5.00
CA MET A 72 4.75 6.68 -3.91
C MET A 72 5.97 7.59 -3.96
N VAL A 73 7.15 7.03 -4.26
CA VAL A 73 8.38 7.82 -4.42
C VAL A 73 8.28 8.74 -5.64
N ALA A 74 7.85 8.21 -6.79
CA ALA A 74 7.71 8.99 -8.02
C ALA A 74 6.70 10.15 -7.87
N GLY A 75 5.63 9.95 -7.11
CA GLY A 75 4.61 10.97 -6.83
C GLY A 75 4.94 11.90 -5.66
N GLY A 76 6.03 11.66 -4.92
CA GLY A 76 6.38 12.43 -3.73
C GLY A 76 5.45 12.22 -2.52
N HIS A 77 4.71 11.10 -2.48
CA HIS A 77 3.72 10.79 -1.45
C HIS A 77 4.36 10.12 -0.22
N LEU A 78 5.23 10.85 0.48
CA LEU A 78 6.07 10.30 1.56
C LEU A 78 5.27 9.82 2.78
N ASP A 79 4.13 10.44 3.09
CA ASP A 79 3.27 9.99 4.19
C ASP A 79 2.65 8.61 3.91
N GLU A 80 2.20 8.40 2.66
CA GLU A 80 1.68 7.12 2.17
C GLU A 80 2.81 6.08 2.02
N LEU A 81 4.01 6.51 1.64
CA LEU A 81 5.19 5.63 1.55
C LEU A 81 5.45 4.94 2.89
N ALA A 82 5.39 5.67 4.01
CA ALA A 82 5.62 5.08 5.33
C ALA A 82 4.64 3.94 5.65
N MET A 83 3.36 4.12 5.29
CA MET A 83 2.35 3.07 5.42
C MET A 83 2.67 1.88 4.51
N HIS A 84 3.06 2.13 3.26
CA HIS A 84 3.34 1.08 2.29
C HIS A 84 4.65 0.32 2.55
N VAL A 85 5.64 0.90 3.25
CA VAL A 85 6.81 0.17 3.74
C VAL A 85 6.39 -0.90 4.76
N ARG A 86 5.54 -0.57 5.74
CA ARG A 86 4.97 -1.56 6.68
C ARG A 86 4.16 -2.63 5.95
N ALA A 87 3.40 -2.23 4.93
CA ALA A 87 2.63 -3.17 4.12
C ALA A 87 3.53 -4.10 3.30
N ALA A 88 4.65 -3.61 2.78
CA ALA A 88 5.63 -4.40 2.06
C ALA A 88 6.26 -5.50 2.94
N LEU A 89 6.65 -5.15 4.17
CA LEU A 89 7.13 -6.13 5.15
C LEU A 89 6.08 -7.22 5.43
N ARG A 90 4.81 -6.82 5.66
CA ARG A 90 3.71 -7.77 5.89
C ARG A 90 3.44 -8.67 4.70
N ASN A 91 3.57 -8.14 3.49
CA ASN A 91 3.49 -8.90 2.25
C ASN A 91 4.71 -9.79 2.02
N GLY A 92 5.72 -9.73 2.90
CA GLY A 92 6.86 -10.63 2.96
C GLY A 92 8.15 -10.07 2.40
N LEU A 93 8.24 -8.79 2.02
CA LEU A 93 9.52 -8.19 1.65
C LEU A 93 10.45 -8.10 2.86
N THR A 94 11.75 -8.28 2.64
CA THR A 94 12.77 -7.95 3.64
C THR A 94 13.15 -6.47 3.59
N PRO A 95 13.77 -5.93 4.67
CA PRO A 95 14.36 -4.59 4.63
C PRO A 95 15.34 -4.39 3.47
N ASP A 96 16.16 -5.41 3.16
CA ASP A 96 17.12 -5.37 2.06
C ASP A 96 16.41 -5.27 0.70
N GLU A 97 15.35 -6.05 0.48
CA GLU A 97 14.56 -6.00 -0.75
C GLU A 97 13.85 -4.64 -0.93
N ILE A 98 13.38 -4.03 0.17
CA ILE A 98 12.83 -2.67 0.14
C ILE A 98 13.94 -1.68 -0.25
N GLY A 99 15.15 -1.85 0.29
CA GLY A 99 16.33 -1.07 -0.09
C GLY A 99 16.61 -1.12 -1.58
N GLU A 100 16.59 -2.31 -2.19
CA GLU A 100 16.80 -2.50 -3.64
C GLU A 100 15.75 -1.76 -4.48
N VAL A 101 14.48 -1.80 -4.08
CA VAL A 101 13.40 -1.04 -4.75
C VAL A 101 13.70 0.47 -4.68
N LEU A 102 14.12 0.97 -3.53
CA LEU A 102 14.42 2.39 -3.36
C LEU A 102 15.68 2.82 -4.12
N LEU A 103 16.72 1.97 -4.22
CA LEU A 103 17.88 2.22 -5.08
C LEU A 103 17.46 2.41 -6.54
N GLN A 104 16.55 1.57 -7.05
CA GLN A 104 16.03 1.70 -8.40
C GLN A 104 15.36 3.08 -8.62
N THR A 105 14.69 3.62 -7.61
CA THR A 105 14.07 4.96 -7.70
C THR A 105 15.09 6.09 -7.85
N ALA A 106 16.34 5.94 -7.38
CA ALA A 106 17.36 6.97 -7.56
C ALA A 106 17.68 7.21 -9.05
N ILE A 107 17.57 6.17 -9.88
CA ILE A 107 17.86 6.23 -11.31
C ILE A 107 16.70 6.82 -12.10
N TYR A 108 15.46 6.43 -11.79
CA TYR A 108 14.28 6.80 -12.57
C TYR A 108 13.47 7.96 -12.01
N CYS A 109 13.59 8.25 -10.71
CA CYS A 109 12.92 9.35 -10.01
C CYS A 109 13.91 10.42 -9.52
N GLY A 110 15.22 10.14 -9.58
CA GLY A 110 16.29 11.05 -9.16
C GLY A 110 16.71 10.85 -7.70
N VAL A 111 17.99 11.11 -7.45
CA VAL A 111 18.63 10.95 -6.12
C VAL A 111 17.90 11.69 -5.00
N PRO A 112 17.40 12.95 -5.16
CA PRO A 112 16.67 13.62 -4.08
C PRO A 112 15.38 12.91 -3.64
N ALA A 113 14.64 12.32 -4.59
CA ALA A 113 13.43 11.55 -4.28
C ALA A 113 13.78 10.28 -3.52
N ALA A 114 14.81 9.55 -3.97
CA ALA A 114 15.30 8.36 -3.29
C ALA A 114 15.83 8.67 -1.88
N ASN A 115 16.58 9.76 -1.68
CA ASN A 115 17.05 10.17 -0.35
C ASN A 115 15.90 10.34 0.64
N SER A 116 14.83 11.01 0.20
CA SER A 116 13.64 11.22 1.02
C SER A 116 12.94 9.89 1.32
N ALA A 117 12.87 9.00 0.33
CA ALA A 117 12.30 7.67 0.48
C ALA A 117 13.08 6.79 1.46
N PHE A 118 14.41 6.79 1.38
CA PHE A 118 15.29 6.07 2.31
C PHE A 118 15.14 6.57 3.74
N ALA A 119 15.06 7.89 3.95
CA ALA A 119 14.82 8.45 5.28
C ALA A 119 13.47 7.98 5.88
N VAL A 120 12.42 7.93 5.07
CA VAL A 120 11.11 7.41 5.49
C VAL A 120 11.18 5.92 5.80
N ALA A 121 11.79 5.12 4.92
CA ALA A 121 11.89 3.68 5.10
C ALA A 121 12.71 3.33 6.34
N GLN A 122 13.88 3.96 6.53
CA GLN A 122 14.73 3.73 7.70
C GLN A 122 13.98 3.99 9.01
N ARG A 123 13.29 5.13 9.12
CA ARG A 123 12.48 5.45 10.30
C ARG A 123 11.44 4.37 10.58
N VAL A 124 10.72 3.94 9.54
CA VAL A 124 9.69 2.91 9.67
C VAL A 124 10.29 1.56 10.06
N LEU A 125 11.43 1.17 9.49
CA LEU A 125 12.10 -0.10 9.79
C LEU A 125 12.56 -0.14 11.25
N THR A 126 13.16 0.93 11.77
CA THR A 126 13.55 1.03 13.18
C THR A 126 12.35 0.99 14.14
N GLU A 127 11.18 1.48 13.74
CA GLU A 127 9.94 1.37 14.54
C GLU A 127 9.39 -0.07 14.59
N GLN A 128 9.88 -0.99 13.76
CA GLN A 128 9.40 -2.40 13.68
C GLN A 128 10.37 -3.41 14.31
N GLU A 129 11.56 -2.96 14.74
CA GLU A 129 12.50 -3.74 15.56
C GLU A 129 12.03 -3.79 17.02
#